data_AF-A0A176F1W5-F1
#
_entry.id   AF-A0A176F1W5-F1
#
_cell.length_a   1.000
_cell.length_b   1.000
_cell.length_c   1.000
_cell.angle_alpha   90.00
_cell.angle_beta   90.00
_cell.angle_gamma   90.00
#
_symmetry.space_group_name_H-M   'P 1'
#
loop_
_entity.id
_entity.type
_entity.pdbx_description
1 polymer ?
#
loop_
_entity_poly.entity_id
_entity_poly.type
_entity_poly.pdbx_seq_one_letter_code
_entity_poly.pdbx_strand_id
1 'polypeptide(L)'
;MGSSDGATRNLVTTQPGADASAGRVTCGARSPYLGCGIGVALLDKTGPGPGTQVLAEARDGGYHPAELVEMPFYDRQAEIPRGKRVDIPDRPG
;
A
#
# COMPACT_ATOMS: atom_id res chain seq x y z
N MET A 1 -18.75 4.07 -17.75
CA MET A 1 -17.57 4.64 -17.05
C MET A 1 -17.39 3.84 -15.77
N GLY A 2 -16.56 2.80 -15.81
CA GLY A 2 -16.40 1.86 -14.70
C GLY A 2 -15.40 2.39 -13.67
N SER A 3 -15.84 2.50 -12.42
CA SER A 3 -14.96 2.74 -11.28
C SER A 3 -14.08 1.51 -11.09
N SER A 4 -12.80 1.60 -11.48
CA SER A 4 -11.78 0.62 -11.12
C SER A 4 -11.28 0.92 -9.70
N ASP A 5 -12.15 0.74 -8.71
CA ASP A 5 -11.76 0.75 -7.30
C ASP A 5 -10.92 -0.51 -7.01
N GLY A 6 -9.62 -0.38 -7.21
CA GLY A 6 -8.60 -1.41 -7.08
C GLY A 6 -8.28 -1.78 -5.63
N ALA A 7 -9.28 -2.30 -4.90
CA ALA A 7 -9.03 -2.87 -3.58
C ALA A 7 -8.35 -4.25 -3.73
N THR A 8 -7.04 -4.29 -3.47
CA THR A 8 -6.18 -5.48 -3.36
C THR A 8 -6.72 -6.49 -2.35
N ARG A 9 -6.57 -7.79 -2.61
CA ARG A 9 -7.14 -8.88 -1.80
C ARG A 9 -6.16 -9.47 -0.79
N ASN A 10 -4.94 -9.79 -1.22
CA ASN A 10 -3.95 -10.49 -0.37
C ASN A 10 -2.53 -9.93 -0.56
N LEU A 11 -1.65 -10.16 0.42
CA LEU A 11 -0.21 -9.96 0.29
C LEU A 11 0.50 -11.32 0.29
N VAL A 12 1.38 -11.51 -0.68
CA VAL A 12 2.27 -12.66 -0.76
C VAL A 12 3.72 -12.16 -0.69
N THR A 13 4.57 -12.86 0.06
CA THR A 13 5.99 -12.51 0.11
C THR A 13 6.70 -12.99 -1.15
N THR A 14 7.70 -12.23 -1.63
CA THR A 14 8.47 -12.56 -2.84
C THR A 14 9.50 -13.68 -2.64
N GLN A 15 9.44 -14.47 -1.54
CA GLN A 15 10.40 -15.55 -1.36
C GLN A 15 10.08 -16.71 -2.32
N PRO A 16 11.02 -17.11 -3.20
CA PRO A 16 10.79 -18.24 -4.10
C PRO A 16 10.68 -19.54 -3.28
N GLY A 17 9.54 -20.22 -3.39
CA GLY A 17 9.31 -21.55 -2.80
C GLY A 17 8.28 -21.62 -1.67
N ALA A 18 7.63 -20.52 -1.30
CA ALA A 18 6.53 -20.56 -0.34
C ALA A 18 5.33 -19.75 -0.85
N ASP A 19 4.23 -20.43 -1.19
CA ASP A 19 2.87 -19.86 -1.26
C ASP A 19 2.37 -19.45 0.14
N ALA A 20 3.26 -18.88 0.97
CA ALA A 20 2.96 -18.45 2.31
C ALA A 20 2.46 -17.00 2.25
N SER A 21 1.15 -16.85 2.46
CA SER A 21 0.53 -15.55 2.74
C SER A 21 1.41 -14.75 3.70
N ALA A 22 1.73 -13.51 3.32
CA ALA A 22 2.40 -12.55 4.19
C ALA A 22 1.40 -11.82 5.08
N GLY A 23 0.13 -11.86 4.70
CA GLY A 23 -0.97 -11.18 5.36
C GLY A 23 -2.11 -10.88 4.39
N ARG A 24 -3.08 -10.14 4.89
CA ARG A 24 -4.29 -9.76 4.14
C ARG A 24 -4.41 -8.25 4.03
N VAL A 25 -4.67 -7.77 2.82
CA VAL A 25 -5.01 -6.36 2.61
C VAL A 25 -6.43 -6.13 3.14
N THR A 26 -6.58 -5.13 4.02
CA THR A 26 -7.87 -4.80 4.65
C THR A 26 -8.52 -3.60 3.99
N CYS A 27 -7.73 -2.68 3.43
CA CYS A 27 -8.21 -1.59 2.60
C CYS A 27 -7.19 -1.24 1.51
N GLY A 28 -7.69 -0.77 0.38
CA GLY A 28 -6.87 -0.31 -0.74
C GLY A 28 -7.53 0.86 -1.44
N ALA A 29 -6.71 1.72 -2.03
CA ALA A 29 -7.15 2.87 -2.81
C ALA A 29 -6.10 3.24 -3.85
N ARG A 30 -6.51 3.95 -4.89
CA ARG A 30 -5.58 4.60 -5.83
C ARG A 30 -5.17 5.95 -5.25
N SER A 31 -3.88 6.15 -4.97
CA SER A 31 -3.36 7.43 -4.49
C SER A 31 -3.26 8.44 -5.64
N PRO A 32 -3.99 9.57 -5.60
CA PRO A 32 -3.78 10.65 -6.56
C PRO A 32 -2.40 11.29 -6.39
N TYR A 33 -1.90 11.38 -5.17
CA TYR A 33 -0.60 12.02 -4.91
C TYR A 33 0.56 11.18 -5.48
N LEU A 34 0.55 9.86 -5.26
CA LEU A 34 1.65 8.98 -5.69
C LEU A 34 1.47 8.38 -7.09
N GLY A 35 0.26 8.47 -7.66
CA GLY A 35 -0.02 7.87 -8.98
C GLY A 35 -0.14 6.34 -8.97
N CYS A 36 0.05 5.67 -7.84
CA CYS A 36 -0.03 4.22 -7.71
C CYS A 36 -1.12 3.74 -6.73
N GLY A 37 -1.34 2.42 -6.70
CA GLY A 37 -2.18 1.77 -5.70
C GLY A 37 -1.50 1.73 -4.33
N ILE A 38 -2.27 1.98 -3.28
CA ILE A 38 -1.82 1.92 -1.87
C ILE A 38 -2.82 1.11 -1.06
N GLY A 39 -2.40 0.59 0.08
CA GLY A 39 -3.30 -0.13 0.98
C GLY A 39 -2.71 -0.35 2.36
N VAL A 40 -3.57 -0.78 3.27
CA VAL A 40 -3.18 -1.25 4.61
C VAL A 40 -3.39 -2.75 4.64
N ALA A 41 -2.41 -3.47 5.19
CA ALA A 41 -2.49 -4.90 5.37
C ALA A 41 -2.27 -5.28 6.83
N LEU A 42 -2.99 -6.32 7.25
CA LEU A 42 -2.72 -7.04 8.48
C LEU A 42 -1.73 -8.17 8.14
N LEU A 43 -0.52 -8.09 8.68
CA LEU A 43 0.53 -9.08 8.46
C LEU A 43 0.36 -10.28 9.40
N ASP A 44 0.65 -11.47 8.88
CA ASP A 44 0.50 -12.72 9.65
C ASP A 44 1.64 -12.91 10.67
N LYS A 45 2.79 -12.25 10.45
CA LYS A 45 3.99 -12.32 11.29
C LYS A 45 4.55 -10.93 11.51
N THR A 46 5.25 -10.74 12.63
CA THR A 46 5.93 -9.48 12.99
C THR A 46 7.29 -9.28 12.31
N GLY A 47 7.72 -10.24 11.48
CA GLY A 47 9.02 -10.21 10.80
C GLY A 47 9.12 -9.19 9.65
N PRO A 48 8.17 -9.17 8.69
CA PRO A 48 8.17 -8.18 7.61
C PRO A 48 7.95 -6.77 8.15
N GLY A 49 8.90 -5.88 7.89
CA GLY A 49 8.85 -4.46 8.30
C GLY A 49 9.02 -3.51 7.11
N PRO A 50 9.15 -2.20 7.37
CA PRO A 50 9.38 -1.20 6.33
C PRO A 50 10.60 -1.56 5.44
N GLY A 51 10.46 -1.38 4.12
CA GLY A 51 11.47 -1.76 3.12
C GLY A 51 11.32 -3.19 2.58
N THR A 52 10.45 -4.01 3.16
CA THR A 52 10.22 -5.38 2.68
C THR A 52 9.44 -5.35 1.36
N GLN A 53 10.00 -5.99 0.33
CA GLN A 53 9.33 -6.18 -0.95
C GLN A 53 8.33 -7.34 -0.88
N VAL A 54 7.13 -7.12 -1.41
CA VAL A 54 6.01 -8.07 -1.43
C VAL A 54 5.31 -8.04 -2.78
N LEU A 55 4.47 -9.04 -3.05
CA LEU A 55 3.52 -9.03 -4.15
C LEU A 55 2.11 -8.81 -3.59
N ALA A 56 1.44 -7.81 -4.12
CA ALA A 56 0.06 -7.49 -3.82
C ALA A 56 -0.84 -8.14 -4.88
N GLU A 57 -1.75 -9.01 -4.45
CA GLU A 57 -2.76 -9.62 -5.32
C GLU A 57 -3.92 -8.64 -5.55
N ALA A 58 -4.02 -8.09 -6.75
CA ALA A 58 -5.14 -7.27 -7.17
C ALA A 58 -6.40 -8.13 -7.41
N ARG A 59 -7.56 -7.47 -7.51
CA ARG A 59 -8.86 -8.16 -7.64
C ARG A 59 -9.00 -8.95 -8.94
N ASP A 60 -8.27 -8.54 -9.97
CA ASP A 60 -8.18 -9.24 -11.25
C ASP A 60 -7.36 -10.53 -11.18
N GLY A 61 -6.79 -10.86 -10.02
CA GLY A 61 -5.90 -12.00 -9.81
C GLY A 61 -4.45 -11.70 -10.22
N GLY A 62 -4.16 -10.47 -10.66
CA GLY A 62 -2.81 -10.02 -10.97
C GLY A 62 -1.98 -9.79 -9.72
N TYR A 63 -0.69 -10.12 -9.78
CA TYR A 63 0.26 -9.81 -8.71
C TYR A 63 1.11 -8.60 -9.11
N HIS A 64 1.17 -7.61 -8.23
CA HIS A 64 1.92 -6.38 -8.45
C HIS A 64 3.01 -6.21 -7.38
N PRO A 65 4.24 -5.81 -7.76
CA PRO A 65 5.26 -5.44 -6.80
C PRO A 65 4.78 -4.32 -5.88
N ALA A 66 5.02 -4.48 -4.58
CA ALA A 66 4.74 -3.49 -3.56
C ALA A 66 5.80 -3.53 -2.46
N GLU A 67 5.89 -2.45 -1.69
CA GLU A 67 6.82 -2.31 -0.58
C GLU A 67 6.04 -2.02 0.71
N LEU A 68 6.40 -2.72 1.79
CA LEU A 68 5.91 -2.37 3.11
C LEU A 68 6.57 -1.06 3.57
N VAL A 69 5.77 -0.14 4.10
CA VAL A 69 6.21 1.18 4.52
C VAL A 69 5.82 1.44 5.97
N GLU A 70 6.54 2.35 6.61
CA GLU A 70 6.22 2.78 7.96
C GLU A 70 4.92 3.61 7.99
N MET A 71 4.11 3.36 9.01
CA MET A 71 2.90 4.13 9.30
C MET A 71 3.22 5.25 10.31
N PRO A 72 2.66 6.47 10.17
CA PRO A 72 1.71 6.88 9.13
C PRO A 72 2.41 7.06 7.78
N PHE A 73 1.75 6.60 6.72
CA PHE A 73 2.31 6.69 5.38
C PHE A 73 2.34 8.14 4.84
N TYR A 74 1.30 8.92 5.15
CA TYR A 74 1.22 10.35 4.83
C TYR A 74 1.32 11.20 6.08
N ASP A 75 1.86 12.41 5.90
CA ASP A 75 1.86 13.47 6.91
C ASP A 75 2.19 12.93 8.31
N ARG A 76 3.38 12.34 8.45
CA ARG A 76 3.83 11.68 9.68
C ARG A 76 3.69 12.54 10.93
N GLN A 77 3.81 13.86 10.75
CA GLN A 77 3.70 14.82 11.83
C GLN A 77 2.27 15.34 12.05
N ALA A 78 1.31 15.00 11.18
CA ALA A 78 -0.07 15.51 11.18
C ALA A 78 -0.16 17.04 11.07
N GLU A 79 0.64 17.64 10.19
CA GLU A 79 0.69 19.08 9.95
C GLU A 79 -0.48 19.60 9.12
N ILE A 80 -0.94 18.82 8.14
CA ILE A 80 -2.04 19.18 7.23
C ILE A 80 -3.35 19.37 8.00
N PRO A 81 -3.84 18.40 8.80
CA PRO A 81 -5.09 18.57 9.53
C PRO A 81 -5.03 19.66 10.61
N ARG A 82 -3.82 20.07 11.04
CA ARG A 82 -3.62 21.19 11.97
C ARG A 82 -3.46 22.55 11.29
N GLY A 83 -3.55 22.61 9.96
CA GLY A 83 -3.36 23.84 9.19
C GLY A 83 -1.93 24.40 9.23
N LYS A 84 -0.94 23.60 9.68
CA LYS A 84 0.48 24.00 9.67
C LYS A 84 1.08 23.91 8.27
N ARG A 85 0.51 23.05 7.43
CA ARG A 85 0.88 22.88 6.02
C ARG A 85 -0.39 22.89 5.17
N VAL A 86 -0.51 23.87 4.29
CA VAL A 86 -1.68 24.07 3.41
C VAL A 86 -1.33 24.05 1.93
N ASP A 87 -0.04 24.00 1.60
CA ASP A 87 0.44 23.98 0.22
C ASP A 87 -0.01 22.69 -0.48
N ILE A 88 -0.49 22.84 -1.71
CA ILE A 88 -0.83 21.72 -2.58
C ILE A 88 0.50 21.18 -3.14
N PRO A 89 0.83 19.89 -2.91
CA PRO A 89 2.10 19.36 -3.36
C PRO A 89 2.06 19.03 -4.86
N ASP A 90 3.19 19.22 -5.53
CA ASP A 90 3.35 18.81 -6.92
C ASP A 90 3.31 17.28 -7.04
N ARG A 91 2.72 16.79 -8.13
CA ARG A 91 2.63 15.36 -8.40
C ARG A 91 3.94 14.88 -9.04
N PRO A 92 4.57 13.81 -8.55
CA PRO A 92 5.61 13.12 -9.30
C PRO A 92 4.99 12.60 -10.61
N GLY A 93 5.60 12.97 -11.75
CA GLY A 93 5.17 12.59 -13.09
C GLY A 93 5.40 11.12 -13.41
#